data_AF-A0A3D0HGW7-F1
#
_entry.id   AF-A0A3D0HGW7-F1
#
_cell.length_a   1.000
_cell.length_b   1.000
_cell.length_c   1.000
_cell.angle_alpha   90.00
_cell.angle_beta   90.00
_cell.angle_gamma   90.00
#
_symmetry.space_group_name_H-M   'P 1'
#
loop_
_entity.id
_entity.type
_entity.pdbx_description
1 polymer ?
#
loop_
_entity_poly.entity_id
_entity_poly.type
_entity_poly.pdbx_seq_one_letter_code
_entity_poly.pdbx_strand_id
1 'polypeptide(L)' 'KAICARCTSKVDCLAGALARSEPWGVWGGELIEEGRIRTTKRPRGRPVTKSHAVLTITEVPLPEHWVA' A
#
# COMPACT_ATOMS: atom_id res chain seq x y z
N LYS A 1 1.66 2.00 7.61
CA LYS A 1 0.28 1.78 8.12
C LYS A 1 0.27 1.15 9.51
N ALA A 2 1.11 0.14 9.82
CA ALA A 2 1.09 -0.60 11.10
C ALA A 2 1.13 0.28 12.37
N ILE A 3 1.92 1.36 12.40
CA ILE A 3 1.99 2.27 13.55
C ILE A 3 0.63 2.92 13.83
N CYS A 4 -0.08 3.37 12.78
CA CYS A 4 -1.38 4.02 12.92
C CYS A 4 -2.45 3.07 13.50
N ALA A 5 -2.30 1.75 13.39
CA ALA A 5 -3.26 0.79 13.93
C ALA A 5 -3.36 0.85 15.47
N ARG A 6 -2.30 1.30 16.13
CA ARG A 6 -2.23 1.43 17.60
C ARG A 6 -2.55 2.86 18.07
N CYS A 7 -2.86 3.78 17.17
CA CYS A 7 -3.10 5.18 17.48
C CYS A 7 -4.59 5.45 17.69
N THR A 8 -4.96 6.01 18.84
CA THR A 8 -6.36 6.34 19.18
C THR A 8 -6.93 7.47 18.32
N SER A 9 -6.10 8.45 17.93
CA SER A 9 -6.52 9.61 17.15
C SER A 9 -6.47 9.39 15.63
N LYS A 10 -6.51 8.12 15.17
CA LYS A 10 -6.42 7.79 13.73
C LYS A 10 -7.49 8.51 12.89
N VAL A 11 -8.70 8.66 13.42
CA VAL A 11 -9.84 9.27 12.72
C VAL A 11 -9.60 10.77 12.55
N ASP A 12 -9.28 11.48 13.64
CA ASP A 12 -9.01 12.93 13.60
C ASP A 12 -7.76 13.25 12.76
N CYS A 13 -6.74 12.40 12.85
CA CYS A 13 -5.53 12.50 12.04
C CYS A 13 -5.85 12.43 10.54
N LEU A 14 -6.69 11.47 10.12
CA LEU A 14 -7.15 11.35 8.74
C LEU A 14 -8.03 12.53 8.32
N ALA A 15 -9.01 12.89 9.16
CA ALA A 15 -9.92 14.01 8.89
C ALA A 15 -9.16 15.32 8.69
N GLY A 16 -8.18 15.61 9.56
CA GLY A 16 -7.33 16.77 9.41
C GLY A 16 -6.50 16.74 8.13
N ALA A 17 -6.01 15.56 7.72
CA ALA A 17 -5.21 15.43 6.50
C ALA A 17 -6.03 15.69 5.25
N LEU A 18 -7.29 15.23 5.22
CA LEU A 18 -8.23 15.53 4.16
C LEU A 18 -8.62 17.01 4.14
N ALA A 19 -8.89 17.60 5.29
CA ALA A 19 -9.28 19.01 5.40
C ALA A 19 -8.22 19.96 4.82
N ARG A 20 -6.93 19.67 5.06
CA ARG A 20 -5.82 20.47 4.52
C ARG A 20 -5.31 19.99 3.16
N SER A 21 -6.00 19.04 2.54
CA SER A 21 -5.60 18.45 1.25
C SER A 21 -4.14 18.03 1.23
N GLU A 22 -3.71 17.32 2.28
CA GLU A 22 -2.32 16.84 2.39
C GLU A 22 -1.91 16.15 1.09
N PRO A 23 -0.85 16.61 0.43
CA PRO A 23 -0.58 16.15 -0.92
C PRO A 23 -0.10 14.69 -0.93
N TRP A 24 0.60 14.23 0.13
CA TRP A 24 1.21 12.91 0.17
C TRP A 24 1.30 12.34 1.60
N GLY A 25 1.49 11.02 1.70
CA GLY A 25 1.95 10.35 2.94
C GLY A 25 0.92 9.41 3.54
N VAL A 26 1.21 8.88 4.73
CA VAL A 26 0.28 8.01 5.47
C VAL A 26 -0.31 8.77 6.65
N TRP A 27 -1.64 8.89 6.67
CA TRP A 27 -2.38 9.64 7.69
C TRP A 27 -3.54 8.80 8.20
N GLY A 28 -3.68 8.67 9.52
CA GLY A 28 -4.73 7.84 10.13
C GLY A 28 -4.76 6.37 9.70
N GLY A 29 -3.66 5.86 9.11
CA GLY A 29 -3.58 4.51 8.56
C GLY A 29 -3.84 4.42 7.05
N GLU A 30 -4.27 5.50 6.42
CA GLU A 30 -4.53 5.55 4.98
C GLU A 30 -3.39 6.21 4.21
N LEU A 31 -3.18 5.75 2.97
CA LEU A 31 -2.24 6.39 2.06
C LEU A 31 -2.97 7.54 1.37
N ILE A 32 -2.42 8.74 1.46
CA ILE A 32 -2.88 9.91 0.73
C ILE A 32 -1.91 10.20 -0.41
N GLU A 33 -2.46 10.45 -1.59
CA GLU A 33 -1.74 10.83 -2.80
C GLU A 33 -2.60 11.84 -3.56
N GLU A 34 -2.03 12.99 -3.92
CA GLU A 34 -2.73 14.10 -4.58
C GLU A 34 -3.97 14.56 -3.79
N GLY A 35 -3.87 14.60 -2.45
CA GLY A 35 -4.97 15.02 -1.57
C GLY A 35 -6.10 13.99 -1.40
N ARG A 36 -5.96 12.78 -1.95
CA ARG A 36 -7.01 11.73 -1.90
C ARG A 36 -6.49 10.44 -1.32
N ILE A 37 -7.39 9.67 -0.70
CA ILE A 37 -7.07 8.34 -0.19
C ILE A 37 -6.85 7.37 -1.37
N ARG A 38 -5.73 6.64 -1.33
CA ARG A 38 -5.38 5.55 -2.23
C ARG A 38 -5.34 4.23 -1.45
N THR A 39 -6.06 3.24 -1.95
CA THR A 39 -6.07 1.89 -1.37
C THR A 39 -4.72 1.19 -1.52
N THR A 40 -4.04 1.42 -2.65
CA THR A 40 -2.72 0.89 -2.96
C THR A 40 -1.77 1.98 -3.44
N LYS A 41 -0.47 1.81 -3.17
CA LYS A 41 0.57 2.71 -3.66
C LYS A 41 0.73 2.52 -5.17
N ARG A 42 0.81 3.61 -5.95
CA ARG A 42 1.17 3.47 -7.37
C ARG A 42 2.55 2.83 -7.52
N PRO A 43 2.71 1.84 -8.41
CA PRO A 43 4.02 1.33 -8.75
C PRO A 43 4.88 2.46 -9.31
N ARG A 44 6.19 2.36 -9.11
CA ARG A 44 7.16 3.30 -9.69
C ARG A 44 7.17 3.14 -11.22
N GLY A 45 7.47 4.22 -11.94
CA GLY A 45 7.65 4.20 -13.39
C GLY A 45 6.41 4.61 -14.18
N ARG A 46 6.38 4.21 -15.46
CA ARG A 46 5.30 4.57 -16.38
C ARG A 46 3.96 4.01 -15.88
N PRO A 47 2.86 4.79 -15.96
CA PRO A 47 1.53 4.28 -15.65
C PRO A 47 1.23 3.00 -16.42
N VAL A 48 0.73 1.99 -15.70
CA VAL A 48 0.29 0.75 -16.32
C VAL A 48 -0.94 1.01 -17.19
N THR A 49 -0.87 0.62 -18.46
CA THR A 49 -2.02 0.72 -19.38
C THR A 49 -3.02 -0.42 -19.14
N LYS A 50 -2.54 -1.56 -18.63
CA LYS A 50 -3.35 -2.72 -18.24
C LYS A 50 -2.89 -3.20 -16.87
N SER A 51 -3.82 -3.45 -15.96
CA SER A 51 -3.51 -4.11 -14.70
C SER A 51 -3.22 -5.58 -14.95
N HIS A 52 -1.99 -6.03 -14.73
CA HIS A 52 -1.72 -7.46 -14.62
C HIS A 52 -2.12 -7.93 -13.22
N ALA A 53 -2.98 -8.95 -13.16
CA ALA A 53 -3.23 -9.65 -11.90
C ALA A 53 -1.92 -10.33 -11.45
N VAL A 54 -1.66 -10.31 -10.15
CA VAL A 54 -0.57 -11.10 -9.57
C VAL A 54 -0.91 -12.56 -9.82
N LEU A 55 -0.09 -13.26 -10.62
CA LEU A 55 -0.25 -14.70 -10.85
C LEU A 55 0.16 -15.42 -9.58
N THR A 56 -0.69 -16.32 -9.08
CA THR A 56 -0.32 -17.25 -8.02
C THR A 56 0.67 -18.26 -8.59
N ILE A 57 1.94 -18.13 -8.22
CA ILE A 57 2.97 -19.10 -8.59
C ILE A 57 2.75 -20.35 -7.73
N THR A 58 2.53 -21.50 -8.37
CA THR A 58 2.52 -22.79 -7.67
C THR A 58 3.98 -23.19 -7.48
N GLU A 59 4.46 -23.22 -6.23
CA GLU A 59 5.82 -23.67 -5.95
C GLU A 59 5.97 -25.15 -6.32
N VAL A 60 7.00 -25.46 -7.10
CA VAL A 60 7.41 -26.84 -7.40
C VAL A 60 8.43 -27.25 -6.33
N PRO A 61 8.28 -28.39 -5.66
CA PRO A 61 9.25 -28.83 -4.66
C PRO A 61 10.64 -28.98 -5.29
N LEU A 62 11.66 -28.44 -4.61
CA LEU A 62 13.04 -28.62 -5.02
C LEU A 62 13.40 -30.11 -4.92
N PRO A 63 14.01 -30.71 -5.95
CA PRO A 63 14.50 -32.08 -5.88
C PRO A 63 15.51 -32.26 -4.74
N GLU A 64 15.45 -33.40 -4.04
CA GLU A 64 16.30 -33.69 -2.87
C GLU A 64 17.81 -33.55 -3.17
N HIS A 65 18.22 -33.90 -4.40
CA HIS A 65 19.61 -33.82 -4.83
C HIS A 65 20.11 -32.39 -5.12
N TRP A 66 19.26 -31.37 -5.04
CA TRP A 66 19.63 -29.95 -5.19
C TRP A 66 19.81 -29.23 -3.85
N VAL A 67 19.45 -29.84 -2.72
CA VAL A 67 19.47 -29.22 -1.38
C VAL A 67 20.72 -29.65 -0.57
N ALA A 68 21.78 -30.08 -1.26
CA ALA A 68 23.04 -30.52 -0.64
C ALA A 68 23.87 -29.35 -0.07
#